data_AF-A0A927YZ99-F1
#
_entry.id   AF-A0A927YZ99-F1
#
_cell.length_a   1.000
_cell.length_b   1.000
_cell.length_c   1.000
_cell.angle_alpha   90.00
_cell.angle_beta   90.00
_cell.angle_gamma   90.00
#
_symmetry.space_group_name_H-M   'P 1'
#
loop_
_entity.id
_entity.type
_entity.pdbx_description
1 polymer ?
#
loop_
_entity_poly.entity_id
_entity_poly.type
_entity_poly.pdbx_seq_one_letter_code
_entity_poly.pdbx_strand_id
1 'polypeptide(L)'
;MKNLNSDKSLLEFEKQFEREITSAENNIRIIGDLNISYEDYVLIKERINMLMDYKDNITVWNKYKLCTLVSWVFSLIYEDKNYNASNFLTSFDGFHQYAVRYLLDIYNETFEEFGLEIPGMVINSEESLTEAIILQAGIPDECHKEIYNVLNENLEDGSTSVEREALLDAAPKMRKMYRHLDVDKQKKLMNQYKKVFMDFNVKGLSRDEVLRRNPIASKRVISSFDKLNKNDDNVVAI
;
A
#
# COMPACT_ATOMS: atom_id res chain seq x y z
N MET A 1 20.81 5.31 -19.72
CA MET A 1 21.19 5.39 -18.29
C MET A 1 21.09 6.83 -17.85
N LYS A 2 19.98 7.22 -17.18
CA LYS A 2 19.85 8.53 -16.54
C LYS A 2 20.48 8.44 -15.15
N ASN A 3 21.24 9.47 -14.77
CA ASN A 3 21.99 9.57 -13.52
C ASN A 3 21.15 9.24 -12.28
N LEU A 4 21.53 8.19 -11.55
CA LEU A 4 21.15 7.92 -10.16
C LEU A 4 21.88 8.89 -9.20
N ASN A 5 21.79 10.21 -9.44
CA ASN A 5 22.51 11.25 -8.69
C ASN A 5 21.80 11.65 -7.38
N SER A 6 21.27 10.70 -6.62
CA SER A 6 20.78 10.98 -5.26
C SER A 6 21.83 10.52 -4.25
N ASP A 7 22.61 11.48 -3.72
CA ASP A 7 23.62 11.22 -2.68
C ASP A 7 22.99 10.95 -1.30
N LYS A 8 21.66 11.15 -1.16
CA LYS A 8 20.95 10.87 0.09
C LYS A 8 21.26 9.47 0.56
N SER A 9 21.72 9.26 1.78
CA SER A 9 21.97 7.98 2.45
C SER A 9 20.68 7.28 2.91
N LEU A 10 20.74 5.98 3.24
CA LEU A 10 19.59 5.28 3.86
C LEU A 10 19.12 5.95 5.15
N LEU A 11 20.05 6.51 5.94
CA LEU A 11 19.69 7.22 7.17
C LEU A 11 18.91 8.52 6.88
N GLU A 12 19.21 9.19 5.77
CA GLU A 12 18.45 10.37 5.35
C GLU A 12 17.06 10.01 4.85
N PHE A 13 16.91 8.88 4.13
CA PHE A 13 15.60 8.34 3.77
C PHE A 13 14.79 7.93 5.00
N GLU A 14 15.39 7.21 5.95
CA GLU A 14 14.72 6.77 7.18
C GLU A 14 14.13 7.97 7.93
N LYS A 15 14.94 9.01 8.15
CA LYS A 15 14.51 10.26 8.80
C LYS A 15 13.52 11.06 7.95
N GLN A 16 13.57 10.94 6.63
CA GLN A 16 12.59 11.56 5.75
C GLN A 16 11.24 10.87 5.93
N PHE A 17 11.19 9.54 5.87
CA PHE A 17 9.96 8.76 6.03
C PHE A 17 9.35 8.93 7.41
N GLU A 18 10.17 8.90 8.46
CA GLU A 18 9.73 9.18 9.82
C GLU A 18 8.99 10.52 9.91
N ARG A 19 9.59 11.61 9.38
CA ARG A 19 8.97 12.94 9.35
C ARG A 19 7.72 12.98 8.48
N GLU A 20 7.74 12.29 7.33
CA GLU A 20 6.60 12.30 6.42
C GLU A 20 5.38 11.60 7.01
N ILE A 21 5.60 10.44 7.64
CA ILE A 21 4.53 9.61 8.22
C ILE A 21 3.97 10.27 9.49
N THR A 22 4.83 10.82 10.35
CA THR A 22 4.41 11.42 11.63
C THR A 22 3.81 12.83 11.47
N SER A 23 4.05 13.50 10.34
CA SER A 23 3.48 14.82 10.10
C SER A 23 1.97 14.75 9.81
N ALA A 24 1.18 15.38 10.68
CA ALA A 24 -0.27 15.50 10.52
C ALA A 24 -0.68 16.16 9.20
N GLU A 25 0.16 17.05 8.65
CA GLU A 25 -0.09 17.75 7.38
C GLU A 25 -0.07 16.79 6.18
N ASN A 26 0.74 15.74 6.25
CA ASN A 26 0.89 14.79 5.15
C ASN A 26 -0.23 13.76 5.11
N ASN A 27 -0.93 13.55 6.24
CA ASN A 27 -2.08 12.64 6.39
C ASN A 27 -1.81 11.28 5.71
N ILE A 28 -0.63 10.70 6.00
CA ILE A 28 -0.22 9.39 5.52
C ILE A 28 -1.01 8.33 6.29
N ARG A 29 -1.76 7.49 5.56
CA ARG A 29 -2.62 6.44 6.15
C ARG A 29 -2.10 5.06 5.88
N ILE A 30 -1.44 4.92 4.74
CA ILE A 30 -0.71 3.74 4.33
C ILE A 30 0.62 4.15 3.72
N ILE A 31 1.62 3.27 3.73
CA ILE A 31 2.94 3.56 3.15
C ILE A 31 2.84 3.96 1.67
N GLY A 32 1.91 3.36 0.92
CA GLY A 32 1.63 3.72 -0.48
C GLY A 32 1.16 5.16 -0.69
N ASP A 33 0.79 5.90 0.36
CA ASP A 33 0.45 7.33 0.29
C ASP A 33 1.68 8.26 0.27
N LEU A 34 2.89 7.72 0.49
CA LEU A 34 4.14 8.47 0.38
C LEU A 34 4.39 8.89 -1.07
N ASN A 35 4.98 10.07 -1.24
CA ASN A 35 5.34 10.59 -2.56
C ASN A 35 6.78 10.23 -2.91
N ILE A 36 7.00 8.96 -3.22
CA ILE A 36 8.31 8.43 -3.61
C ILE A 36 8.37 8.36 -5.13
N SER A 37 9.49 8.75 -5.74
CA SER A 37 9.73 8.57 -7.18
C SER A 37 10.23 7.17 -7.47
N TYR A 38 10.12 6.74 -8.74
CA TYR A 38 10.71 5.47 -9.16
C TYR A 38 12.24 5.45 -8.93
N GLU A 39 12.91 6.58 -9.16
CA GLU A 39 14.36 6.71 -8.97
C GLU A 39 14.77 6.57 -7.50
N ASP A 40 14.04 7.21 -6.57
CA ASP A 40 14.29 7.07 -5.13
C ASP A 40 14.00 5.65 -4.68
N TYR A 41 12.93 5.03 -5.18
CA TYR A 41 12.62 3.63 -4.95
C TYR A 41 13.77 2.69 -5.34
N VAL A 42 14.29 2.81 -6.57
CA VAL A 42 15.39 1.97 -7.07
C VAL A 42 16.61 2.10 -6.17
N LEU A 43 16.96 3.32 -5.77
CA LEU A 43 18.12 3.59 -4.93
C LEU A 43 17.94 3.04 -3.50
N ILE A 44 16.75 3.13 -2.92
CA ILE A 44 16.44 2.49 -1.63
C ILE A 44 16.57 0.97 -1.75
N LYS A 45 15.95 0.36 -2.78
CA LYS A 45 15.99 -1.08 -3.01
C LYS A 45 17.43 -1.59 -3.13
N GLU A 46 18.26 -0.95 -3.94
CA GLU A 46 19.66 -1.34 -4.12
C GLU A 46 20.43 -1.35 -2.80
N ARG A 47 20.18 -0.38 -1.93
CA ARG A 47 20.86 -0.27 -0.64
C ARG A 47 20.31 -1.22 0.41
N ILE A 48 19.01 -1.48 0.41
CA ILE A 48 18.42 -2.55 1.23
C ILE A 48 19.00 -3.91 0.82
N ASN A 49 19.20 -4.17 -0.47
CA ASN A 49 19.86 -5.39 -0.92
C ASN A 49 21.30 -5.51 -0.39
N MET A 50 22.04 -4.40 -0.25
CA MET A 50 23.35 -4.41 0.41
C MET A 50 23.27 -4.72 1.91
N LEU A 51 22.13 -4.48 2.57
CA LEU A 51 21.95 -4.86 3.98
C LEU A 51 21.82 -6.38 4.18
N MET A 52 21.61 -7.16 3.11
CA MET A 52 21.53 -8.62 3.19
C MET A 52 22.85 -9.25 3.66
N ASP A 53 23.99 -8.58 3.45
CA ASP A 53 25.29 -8.96 4.01
C ASP A 53 25.29 -8.92 5.56
N TYR A 54 24.31 -8.22 6.15
CA TYR A 54 24.11 -8.06 7.59
C TYR A 54 22.80 -8.70 8.07
N LYS A 55 22.28 -9.71 7.36
CA LYS A 55 20.98 -10.34 7.63
C LYS A 55 20.74 -10.73 9.11
N ASP A 56 21.75 -11.24 9.82
CA ASP A 56 21.61 -11.63 11.23
C ASP A 56 21.83 -10.46 12.22
N ASN A 57 22.13 -9.25 11.74
CA ASN A 57 22.33 -8.06 12.57
C ASN A 57 21.01 -7.30 12.76
N ILE A 58 20.27 -7.68 13.81
CA ILE A 58 18.99 -7.08 14.19
C ILE A 58 19.08 -5.55 14.38
N THR A 59 20.23 -5.04 14.85
CA THR A 59 20.42 -3.59 15.04
C THR A 59 20.38 -2.83 13.71
N VAL A 60 20.87 -3.43 12.63
CA VAL A 60 20.84 -2.83 11.29
C VAL A 60 19.40 -2.77 10.78
N TRP A 61 18.64 -3.85 10.93
CA TRP A 61 17.23 -3.90 10.50
C TRP A 61 16.34 -2.94 11.29
N ASN A 62 16.52 -2.87 12.61
CA ASN A 62 15.79 -1.90 13.43
C ASN A 62 16.16 -0.44 13.06
N LYS A 63 17.39 -0.18 12.63
CA LYS A 63 17.83 1.15 12.21
C LYS A 63 17.22 1.61 10.88
N TYR A 64 16.89 0.69 9.98
CA TYR A 64 16.41 1.00 8.62
C TYR A 64 15.03 0.38 8.33
N LYS A 65 14.20 0.27 9.35
CA LYS A 65 12.92 -0.46 9.31
C LYS A 65 11.92 0.21 8.38
N LEU A 66 11.83 1.54 8.34
CA LEU A 66 10.96 2.26 7.41
C LEU A 66 11.47 2.15 5.98
N CYS A 67 12.77 2.35 5.74
CA CYS A 67 13.35 2.14 4.40
C CYS A 67 13.07 0.74 3.87
N THR A 68 13.09 -0.27 4.75
CA THR A 68 12.82 -1.65 4.36
C THR A 68 11.34 -1.85 4.02
N LEU A 69 10.41 -1.40 4.87
CA LEU A 69 8.97 -1.45 4.59
C LEU A 69 8.60 -0.68 3.32
N VAL A 70 9.16 0.51 3.14
CA VAL A 70 8.98 1.32 1.94
C VAL A 70 9.46 0.58 0.70
N SER A 71 10.65 -0.02 0.74
CA SER A 71 11.17 -0.82 -0.37
C SER A 71 10.22 -1.96 -0.74
N TRP A 72 9.69 -2.68 0.25
CA TRP A 72 8.76 -3.79 0.00
C TRP A 72 7.37 -3.34 -0.47
N VAL A 73 6.87 -2.22 0.03
CA VAL A 73 5.58 -1.69 -0.42
C VAL A 73 5.69 -1.15 -1.85
N PHE A 74 6.73 -0.37 -2.13
CA PHE A 74 6.91 0.24 -3.43
C PHE A 74 7.39 -0.75 -4.49
N SER A 75 7.91 -1.92 -4.12
CA SER A 75 8.13 -3.00 -5.10
C SER A 75 6.82 -3.53 -5.66
N LEU A 76 5.74 -3.59 -4.87
CA LEU A 76 4.40 -3.93 -5.37
C LEU A 76 3.80 -2.83 -6.26
N ILE A 77 4.20 -1.58 -6.04
CA ILE A 77 3.71 -0.41 -6.80
C ILE A 77 4.49 -0.22 -8.10
N TYR A 78 5.81 -0.38 -8.10
CA TYR A 78 6.64 -0.03 -9.25
C TYR A 78 7.12 -1.22 -10.07
N GLU A 79 7.29 -2.39 -9.46
CA GLU A 79 7.81 -3.52 -10.22
C GLU A 79 6.75 -4.13 -11.12
N ASP A 80 7.25 -4.58 -12.26
CA ASP A 80 6.44 -5.03 -13.36
C ASP A 80 5.65 -6.30 -13.00
N LYS A 81 4.73 -6.70 -13.89
CA LYS A 81 3.76 -7.80 -13.68
C LYS A 81 4.35 -9.15 -13.19
N ASN A 82 5.66 -9.35 -13.22
CA ASN A 82 6.33 -10.58 -12.77
C ASN A 82 6.83 -10.51 -11.33
N TYR A 83 6.83 -9.34 -10.69
CA TYR A 83 7.13 -9.24 -9.27
C TYR A 83 5.94 -9.80 -8.47
N ASN A 84 6.19 -10.90 -7.78
CA ASN A 84 5.22 -11.65 -7.02
C ASN A 84 5.45 -11.33 -5.55
N ALA A 85 4.39 -11.12 -4.75
CA ALA A 85 4.55 -10.97 -3.29
C ALA A 85 5.26 -12.19 -2.65
N SER A 86 5.31 -13.34 -3.33
CA SER A 86 6.17 -14.46 -2.90
C SER A 86 7.67 -14.17 -2.95
N ASN A 87 8.13 -13.21 -3.75
CA ASN A 87 9.54 -12.80 -3.79
C ASN A 87 9.93 -12.05 -2.49
N PHE A 88 8.94 -11.47 -1.81
CA PHE A 88 9.13 -10.96 -0.46
C PHE A 88 9.28 -12.10 0.55
N LEU A 89 8.51 -13.19 0.44
CA LEU A 89 8.71 -14.40 1.28
C LEU A 89 10.12 -14.96 1.12
N THR A 90 10.67 -14.98 -0.09
CA THR A 90 12.07 -15.39 -0.32
C THR A 90 13.10 -14.40 0.23
N SER A 91 12.70 -13.19 0.67
CA SER A 91 13.64 -12.24 1.28
C SER A 91 14.10 -12.70 2.66
N PHE A 92 13.39 -13.64 3.30
CA PHE A 92 13.84 -14.29 4.53
C PHE A 92 14.69 -15.54 4.27
N ASP A 93 14.89 -15.93 3.01
CA ASP A 93 15.70 -17.10 2.67
C ASP A 93 17.13 -16.93 3.20
N GLY A 94 17.53 -17.87 4.04
CA GLY A 94 18.86 -17.89 4.66
C GLY A 94 18.99 -17.04 5.93
N PHE A 95 17.92 -16.46 6.46
CA PHE A 95 17.89 -15.96 7.84
C PHE A 95 17.74 -17.13 8.81
N HIS A 96 18.32 -17.00 9.99
CA HIS A 96 18.02 -17.93 11.07
C HIS A 96 16.61 -17.70 11.60
N GLN A 97 15.91 -18.76 12.03
CA GLN A 97 14.54 -18.65 12.55
C GLN A 97 14.40 -17.65 13.70
N TYR A 98 15.40 -17.54 14.57
CA TYR A 98 15.39 -16.55 15.65
C TYR A 98 15.44 -15.11 15.10
N ALA A 99 16.24 -14.86 14.05
CA ALA A 99 16.36 -13.56 13.42
C ALA A 99 15.06 -13.17 12.71
N VAL A 100 14.41 -14.13 12.04
CA VAL A 100 13.07 -13.92 11.45
C VAL A 100 12.06 -13.49 12.51
N ARG A 101 12.01 -14.15 13.67
CA ARG A 101 11.09 -13.76 14.75
C ARG A 101 11.34 -12.33 15.23
N TYR A 102 12.60 -11.96 15.47
CA TYR A 102 12.92 -10.58 15.86
C TYR A 102 12.57 -9.55 14.77
N LEU A 103 12.71 -9.90 13.50
CA LEU A 103 12.29 -9.01 12.40
C LEU A 103 10.78 -8.81 12.39
N LEU A 104 10.01 -9.88 12.58
CA LEU A 104 8.56 -9.79 12.67
C LEU A 104 8.14 -8.89 13.84
N ASP A 105 8.79 -9.02 15.00
CA ASP A 105 8.55 -8.14 16.15
C ASP A 105 8.88 -6.68 15.83
N ILE A 106 10.05 -6.40 15.20
CA ILE A 106 10.44 -5.06 14.77
C ILE A 106 9.36 -4.45 13.87
N TYR A 107 8.86 -5.18 12.87
CA TYR A 107 7.88 -4.63 11.94
C TYR A 107 6.51 -4.48 12.59
N ASN A 108 6.10 -5.39 13.47
CA ASN A 108 4.88 -5.24 14.25
C ASN A 108 4.92 -3.95 15.09
N GLU A 109 6.01 -3.72 15.83
CA GLU A 109 6.24 -2.51 16.60
C GLU A 109 6.33 -1.26 15.71
N THR A 110 6.90 -1.38 14.50
CA THR A 110 6.99 -0.27 13.55
C THR A 110 5.60 0.19 13.09
N PHE A 111 4.70 -0.74 12.77
CA PHE A 111 3.34 -0.35 12.37
C PHE A 111 2.59 0.36 13.51
N GLU A 112 2.77 -0.10 14.76
CA GLU A 112 2.22 0.55 15.95
C GLU A 112 2.82 1.94 16.19
N GLU A 113 4.16 2.05 16.23
CA GLU A 113 4.90 3.28 16.48
C GLU A 113 4.52 4.41 15.52
N PHE A 114 4.27 4.07 14.25
CA PHE A 114 3.96 5.04 13.20
C PHE A 114 2.46 5.20 12.92
N GLY A 115 1.59 4.56 13.70
CA GLY A 115 0.14 4.64 13.50
C GLY A 115 -0.34 4.09 12.15
N LEU A 116 0.41 3.13 11.60
CA LEU A 116 0.14 2.44 10.34
C LEU A 116 -0.51 1.07 10.58
N GLU A 117 -1.08 0.86 11.77
CA GLU A 117 -1.70 -0.38 12.17
C GLU A 117 -2.88 -0.76 11.27
N ILE A 118 -3.00 -2.07 11.01
CA ILE A 118 -4.13 -2.64 10.29
C ILE A 118 -5.09 -3.24 11.32
N PRO A 119 -6.33 -2.74 11.46
CA PRO A 119 -7.25 -3.21 12.48
C PRO A 119 -7.48 -4.72 12.44
N GLY A 120 -7.18 -5.39 13.56
CA GLY A 120 -7.36 -6.83 13.73
C GLY A 120 -6.28 -7.70 13.09
N MET A 121 -5.14 -7.13 12.72
CA MET A 121 -3.97 -7.85 12.23
C MET A 121 -2.84 -7.80 13.27
N VAL A 122 -2.18 -8.93 13.48
CA VAL A 122 -0.97 -9.07 14.32
C VAL A 122 0.10 -9.70 13.45
N ILE A 123 1.29 -9.13 13.43
CA ILE A 123 2.39 -9.64 12.61
C ILE A 123 3.21 -10.61 13.43
N ASN A 124 3.01 -11.90 13.19
CA ASN A 124 3.70 -13.00 13.90
C ASN A 124 4.21 -14.10 12.96
N SER A 125 4.01 -13.93 11.66
CA SER A 125 4.49 -14.82 10.60
C SER A 125 4.86 -14.03 9.34
N GLU A 126 5.66 -14.62 8.47
CA GLU A 126 6.02 -14.04 7.18
C GLU A 126 4.79 -13.78 6.30
N GLU A 127 3.78 -14.65 6.37
CA GLU A 127 2.51 -14.46 5.69
C GLU A 127 1.77 -13.23 6.23
N SER A 128 1.64 -13.08 7.55
CA SER A 128 0.98 -11.91 8.15
C SER A 128 1.69 -10.59 7.80
N LEU A 129 3.02 -10.59 7.73
CA LEU A 129 3.80 -9.43 7.28
C LEU A 129 3.58 -9.17 5.78
N THR A 130 3.52 -10.21 4.96
CA THR A 130 3.21 -10.10 3.53
C THR A 130 1.83 -9.45 3.32
N GLU A 131 0.82 -9.91 4.07
CA GLU A 131 -0.52 -9.33 4.02
C GLU A 131 -0.49 -7.85 4.44
N ALA A 132 0.25 -7.51 5.50
CA ALA A 132 0.41 -6.12 5.93
C ALA A 132 1.02 -5.25 4.83
N ILE A 133 2.10 -5.70 4.18
CA ILE A 133 2.76 -5.00 3.06
C ILE A 133 1.78 -4.80 1.89
N ILE A 134 0.98 -5.81 1.54
CA ILE A 134 -0.02 -5.69 0.46
C ILE A 134 -1.07 -4.63 0.80
N LEU A 135 -1.56 -4.63 2.04
CA LEU A 135 -2.54 -3.64 2.49
C LEU A 135 -1.95 -2.23 2.54
N GLN A 136 -0.68 -2.11 2.92
CA GLN A 136 0.06 -0.84 2.95
C GLN A 136 0.40 -0.31 1.56
N ALA A 137 0.48 -1.17 0.54
CA ALA A 137 0.60 -0.75 -0.85
C ALA A 137 -0.71 -0.16 -1.41
N GLY A 138 -1.86 -0.57 -0.88
CA GLY A 138 -3.16 -0.09 -1.31
C GLY A 138 -3.51 -0.56 -2.73
N ILE A 139 -4.24 0.29 -3.47
CA ILE A 139 -4.48 0.10 -4.90
C ILE A 139 -3.41 0.88 -5.69
N PRO A 140 -2.79 0.26 -6.71
CA PRO A 140 -1.96 0.99 -7.67
C PRO A 140 -2.77 2.05 -8.44
N ASP A 141 -2.22 3.26 -8.60
CA ASP A 141 -2.93 4.39 -9.23
C ASP A 141 -3.52 4.06 -10.61
N GLU A 142 -2.81 3.24 -11.40
CA GLU A 142 -3.26 2.81 -12.72
C GLU A 142 -4.60 2.06 -12.69
N CYS A 143 -4.94 1.41 -11.57
CA CYS A 143 -6.17 0.66 -11.40
C CYS A 143 -7.35 1.52 -10.91
N HIS A 144 -7.11 2.77 -10.44
CA HIS A 144 -8.16 3.59 -9.82
C HIS A 144 -9.34 3.84 -10.75
N LYS A 145 -9.08 4.15 -12.02
CA LYS A 145 -10.13 4.45 -13.00
C LYS A 145 -10.97 3.21 -13.33
N GLU A 146 -10.33 2.07 -13.53
CA GLU A 146 -11.00 0.81 -13.84
C GLU A 146 -11.92 0.39 -12.69
N ILE A 147 -11.43 0.46 -11.45
CA ILE A 147 -12.21 0.17 -10.25
C ILE A 147 -13.41 1.11 -10.13
N TYR A 148 -13.18 2.40 -10.35
CA TYR A 148 -14.24 3.41 -10.28
C TYR A 148 -15.36 3.08 -11.28
N ASN A 149 -15.00 2.76 -12.54
CA ASN A 149 -15.97 2.41 -13.57
C ASN A 149 -16.77 1.16 -13.21
N VAL A 150 -16.10 0.10 -12.72
CA VAL A 150 -16.78 -1.13 -12.27
C VAL A 150 -17.76 -0.84 -11.14
N LEU A 151 -17.36 -0.03 -10.15
CA LEU A 151 -18.27 0.36 -9.05
C LEU A 151 -19.46 1.18 -9.54
N ASN A 152 -19.24 2.05 -10.53
CA ASN A 152 -20.30 2.85 -11.13
C ASN A 152 -21.30 1.99 -11.94
N GLU A 153 -20.81 1.04 -12.72
CA GLU A 153 -21.63 0.11 -13.51
C GLU A 153 -22.46 -0.84 -12.65
N ASN A 154 -22.01 -1.12 -11.42
CA ASN A 154 -22.65 -2.06 -10.48
C ASN A 154 -23.34 -1.36 -9.29
N LEU A 155 -23.61 -0.05 -9.39
CA LEU A 155 -24.25 0.75 -8.33
C LEU A 155 -25.54 0.12 -7.77
N GLU A 156 -26.32 -0.53 -8.63
CA GLU A 156 -27.60 -1.16 -8.29
C GLU A 156 -27.48 -2.63 -7.84
N ASP A 157 -26.36 -3.30 -8.17
CA ASP A 157 -26.13 -4.70 -7.85
C ASP A 157 -25.46 -4.84 -6.47
N GLY A 158 -26.25 -5.25 -5.46
CA GLY A 158 -25.79 -5.39 -4.08
C GLY A 158 -24.81 -6.55 -3.81
N SER A 159 -24.34 -7.26 -4.83
CA SER A 159 -23.54 -8.49 -4.68
C SER A 159 -22.03 -8.23 -4.65
N THR A 160 -21.47 -8.14 -3.45
CA THR A 160 -20.03 -7.91 -3.22
C THR A 160 -19.12 -8.96 -3.89
N SER A 161 -19.60 -10.17 -4.16
CA SER A 161 -18.79 -11.22 -4.81
C SER A 161 -18.61 -10.99 -6.31
N VAL A 162 -19.65 -10.51 -7.00
CA VAL A 162 -19.62 -10.20 -8.44
C VAL A 162 -18.76 -8.97 -8.68
N GLU A 163 -18.94 -7.94 -7.85
CA GLU A 163 -18.12 -6.73 -7.89
C GLU A 163 -16.64 -7.05 -7.66
N ARG A 164 -16.32 -7.89 -6.67
CA ARG A 164 -14.94 -8.32 -6.42
C ARG A 164 -14.33 -8.99 -7.66
N GLU A 165 -15.06 -9.90 -8.30
CA GLU A 165 -14.55 -10.61 -9.47
C GLU A 165 -14.33 -9.67 -10.65
N ALA A 166 -15.31 -8.80 -10.93
CA ALA A 166 -15.20 -7.76 -11.95
C ALA A 166 -14.02 -6.81 -11.68
N LEU A 167 -13.81 -6.40 -10.43
CA LEU A 167 -12.68 -5.56 -10.02
C LEU A 167 -11.33 -6.25 -10.21
N LEU A 168 -11.23 -7.54 -9.86
CA LEU A 168 -10.00 -8.30 -10.04
C LEU A 168 -9.73 -8.68 -11.50
N ASP A 169 -10.77 -8.82 -12.32
CA ASP A 169 -10.64 -9.01 -13.77
C ASP A 169 -10.17 -7.72 -14.45
N ALA A 170 -10.73 -6.58 -14.05
CA ALA A 170 -10.36 -5.28 -14.57
C ALA A 170 -8.92 -4.90 -14.23
N ALA A 171 -8.42 -5.27 -13.04
CA ALA A 171 -7.09 -4.91 -12.55
C ALA A 171 -6.17 -6.14 -12.32
N PRO A 172 -5.51 -6.69 -13.37
CA PRO A 172 -4.65 -7.88 -13.25
C PRO A 172 -3.50 -7.75 -12.24
N LYS A 173 -2.99 -6.53 -12.01
CA LYS A 173 -1.94 -6.27 -11.02
C LYS A 173 -2.48 -6.43 -9.60
N MET A 174 -3.65 -5.87 -9.31
CA MET A 174 -4.34 -6.09 -8.03
C MET A 174 -4.64 -7.57 -7.80
N ARG A 175 -5.11 -8.30 -8.82
CA ARG A 175 -5.32 -9.76 -8.72
C ARG A 175 -4.07 -10.52 -8.27
N LYS A 176 -2.90 -10.14 -8.79
CA LYS A 176 -1.62 -10.75 -8.39
C LYS A 176 -1.20 -10.41 -6.96
N MET A 177 -1.45 -9.18 -6.52
CA MET A 177 -1.18 -8.76 -5.14
C MET A 177 -2.15 -9.44 -4.16
N TYR A 178 -3.44 -9.37 -4.45
CA TYR A 178 -4.50 -9.71 -3.48
C TYR A 178 -4.77 -11.21 -3.38
N ARG A 179 -4.30 -12.04 -4.32
CA ARG A 179 -4.40 -13.51 -4.19
C ARG A 179 -3.71 -14.08 -2.95
N HIS A 180 -2.81 -13.31 -2.34
CA HIS A 180 -2.09 -13.66 -1.12
C HIS A 180 -2.84 -13.22 0.15
N LEU A 181 -3.94 -12.49 0.01
CA LEU A 181 -4.86 -12.19 1.10
C LEU A 181 -5.95 -13.25 1.14
N ASP A 182 -6.41 -13.60 2.35
CA ASP A 182 -7.63 -14.40 2.48
C ASP A 182 -8.85 -13.69 1.86
N VAL A 183 -9.85 -14.48 1.49
CA VAL A 183 -11.05 -14.01 0.78
C VAL A 183 -11.81 -12.94 1.57
N ASP A 184 -11.81 -13.02 2.90
CA ASP A 184 -12.53 -12.07 3.74
C ASP A 184 -11.80 -10.73 3.84
N LYS A 185 -10.47 -10.73 3.89
CA LYS A 185 -9.64 -9.52 3.77
C LYS A 185 -9.82 -8.85 2.42
N GLN A 186 -9.82 -9.62 1.32
CA GLN A 186 -10.11 -9.09 -0.01
C GLN A 186 -11.49 -8.39 -0.05
N LYS A 187 -12.54 -9.05 0.47
CA LYS A 187 -13.89 -8.47 0.56
C LYS A 187 -13.93 -7.20 1.41
N LYS A 188 -13.28 -7.20 2.58
CA LYS A 188 -13.20 -6.02 3.47
C LYS A 188 -12.56 -4.83 2.75
N LEU A 189 -11.48 -5.07 2.01
CA LEU A 189 -10.78 -4.05 1.26
C LEU A 189 -11.64 -3.49 0.11
N MET A 190 -12.29 -4.35 -0.67
CA MET A 190 -13.21 -3.92 -1.73
C MET A 190 -14.38 -3.11 -1.15
N ASN A 191 -14.93 -3.53 -0.01
CA ASN A 191 -15.97 -2.79 0.68
C ASN A 191 -15.51 -1.42 1.18
N GLN A 192 -14.23 -1.25 1.56
CA GLN A 192 -13.70 0.08 1.90
C GLN A 192 -13.70 0.99 0.68
N TYR A 193 -13.25 0.52 -0.48
CA TYR A 193 -13.27 1.32 -1.71
C TYR A 193 -14.68 1.62 -2.19
N LYS A 194 -15.60 0.66 -2.07
CA LYS A 194 -17.04 0.89 -2.33
C LYS A 194 -17.61 1.97 -1.41
N LYS A 195 -17.28 1.96 -0.10
CA LYS A 195 -17.72 3.02 0.81
C LYS A 195 -17.22 4.40 0.39
N VAL A 196 -15.94 4.51 0.02
CA VAL A 196 -15.35 5.75 -0.50
C VAL A 196 -16.08 6.22 -1.77
N PHE A 197 -16.33 5.30 -2.70
CA PHE A 197 -17.07 5.58 -3.93
C PHE A 197 -18.49 6.10 -3.65
N MET A 198 -19.25 5.40 -2.79
CA MET A 198 -20.63 5.78 -2.41
C MET A 198 -20.69 7.11 -1.68
N ASP A 199 -19.68 7.41 -0.85
CA ASP A 199 -19.59 8.68 -0.14
C ASP A 199 -19.47 9.87 -1.11
N PHE A 200 -18.78 9.71 -2.25
CA PHE A 200 -18.76 10.71 -3.32
C PHE A 200 -20.03 10.68 -4.19
N ASN A 201 -20.30 9.56 -4.84
CA ASN A 201 -21.27 9.47 -5.95
C ASN A 201 -22.73 9.47 -5.51
N VAL A 202 -23.01 8.99 -4.29
CA VAL A 202 -24.39 8.84 -3.80
C VAL A 202 -24.71 9.84 -2.71
N LYS A 203 -23.74 10.12 -1.83
CA LYS A 203 -23.94 11.05 -0.71
C LYS A 203 -23.46 12.48 -0.99
N GLY A 204 -22.73 12.71 -2.07
CA GLY A 204 -22.22 14.04 -2.45
C GLY A 204 -21.28 14.65 -1.41
N LEU A 205 -20.54 13.83 -0.67
CA LEU A 205 -19.65 14.32 0.38
C LEU A 205 -18.41 14.98 -0.21
N SER A 206 -17.91 16.02 0.45
CA SER A 206 -16.63 16.64 0.13
C SER A 206 -15.46 15.70 0.45
N ARG A 207 -14.33 15.91 -0.22
CA ARG A 207 -13.10 15.14 0.01
C ARG A 207 -12.69 15.09 1.49
N ASP A 208 -12.82 16.19 2.22
CA ASP A 208 -12.46 16.26 3.63
C ASP A 208 -13.41 15.42 4.51
N GLU A 209 -14.70 15.38 4.17
CA GLU A 209 -15.67 14.52 4.87
C GLU A 209 -15.38 13.04 4.59
N VAL A 210 -15.08 12.68 3.34
CA VAL A 210 -14.70 11.29 2.99
C VAL A 210 -13.45 10.85 3.71
N LEU A 211 -12.42 11.72 3.80
CA LEU A 211 -11.19 11.47 4.55
C LEU A 211 -11.45 11.23 6.04
N ARG A 212 -12.40 11.96 6.65
CA ARG A 212 -12.77 11.76 8.06
C ARG A 212 -13.55 10.47 8.28
N ARG A 213 -14.47 10.11 7.38
CA ARG A 213 -15.32 8.91 7.52
C ARG A 213 -14.59 7.60 7.22
N ASN A 214 -13.53 7.66 6.41
CA ASN A 214 -12.77 6.49 5.97
C ASN A 214 -11.30 6.62 6.43
N PRO A 215 -11.02 6.50 7.75
CA PRO A 215 -9.69 6.77 8.33
C PRO A 215 -8.57 5.90 7.76
N ILE A 216 -8.91 4.68 7.34
CA ILE A 216 -7.96 3.66 6.85
C ILE A 216 -7.88 3.56 5.33
N ALA A 217 -8.66 4.36 4.59
CA ALA A 217 -8.60 4.37 3.13
C ALA A 217 -7.46 5.28 2.64
N SER A 218 -6.73 4.81 1.62
CA SER A 218 -5.66 5.58 0.97
C SER A 218 -6.14 6.96 0.54
N LYS A 219 -5.34 7.99 0.85
CA LYS A 219 -5.62 9.35 0.39
C LYS A 219 -5.55 9.46 -1.14
N ARG A 220 -4.73 8.62 -1.81
CA ARG A 220 -4.59 8.59 -3.27
C ARG A 220 -5.89 8.11 -3.92
N VAL A 221 -6.46 7.01 -3.43
CA VAL A 221 -7.76 6.49 -3.91
C VAL A 221 -8.87 7.54 -3.76
N ILE A 222 -8.99 8.13 -2.56
CA ILE A 222 -9.98 9.18 -2.29
C ILE A 222 -9.81 10.35 -3.26
N SER A 223 -8.58 10.79 -3.49
CA SER A 223 -8.28 11.91 -4.40
C SER A 223 -8.57 11.57 -5.86
N SER A 224 -8.32 10.33 -6.28
CA SER A 224 -8.65 9.87 -7.63
C SER A 224 -10.16 9.79 -7.84
N PHE A 225 -10.91 9.26 -6.87
CA PHE A 225 -12.36 9.13 -6.98
C PHE A 225 -13.06 10.49 -6.97
N ASP A 226 -12.61 11.44 -6.14
CA ASP A 226 -13.09 12.84 -6.16
C ASP A 226 -12.92 13.48 -7.55
N LYS A 227 -11.74 13.28 -8.18
CA LYS A 227 -11.47 13.79 -9.53
C LYS A 227 -12.35 13.13 -10.60
N LEU A 228 -12.56 11.82 -10.51
CA LEU A 228 -13.38 11.09 -11.47
C LEU A 228 -14.86 11.50 -11.36
N ASN A 229 -15.39 11.62 -10.14
CA ASN A 229 -16.76 12.08 -9.88
C ASN A 229 -17.03 13.47 -10.48
N LYS A 230 -16.12 14.42 -10.28
CA LYS A 230 -16.24 15.77 -10.84
C LYS A 230 -16.17 15.81 -12.37
N ASN A 231 -15.52 14.83 -13.00
CA ASN A 231 -15.46 14.75 -14.46
C ASN A 231 -16.72 14.14 -15.05
N ASP A 232 -17.36 13.19 -14.36
CA ASP A 232 -18.64 12.60 -14.81
C ASP A 232 -19.78 13.62 -14.73
N ASP A 233 -19.80 14.48 -13.71
CA ASP A 233 -20.78 15.57 -13.59
C ASP A 233 -20.69 16.58 -14.77
N ASN A 234 -19.54 16.69 -15.43
CA ASN A 234 -19.35 17.56 -16.60
C ASN A 234 -19.80 16.93 -17.93
N VAL A 235 -20.15 15.64 -17.96
CA VAL A 235 -20.60 14.94 -19.19
C VAL A 235 -22.13 14.93 -19.32
N VAL A 236 -22.86 15.19 -18.23
CA VAL A 236 -24.34 15.18 -18.22
C VAL A 236 -24.95 16.55 -18.60
N ALA A 237 -24.12 17.56 -18.88
CA ALA A 237 -24.56 18.88 -19.35
C ALA A 237 -24.47 19.02 -20.88
N ILE A 238 -25.28 18.26 -21.64
CA ILE A 238 -25.59 18.54 -23.06
C ILE A 238 -27.07 18.32 -23.30
#